data_AF-A0A094JHI7-F1
#
_entry.id   AF-A0A094JHI7-F1
#
_cell.length_a   1.000
_cell.length_b   1.000
_cell.length_c   1.000
_cell.angle_alpha   90.00
_cell.angle_beta   90.00
_cell.angle_gamma   90.00
#
_symmetry.space_group_name_H-M   'P 1'
#
loop_
_entity.id
_entity.type
_entity.pdbx_description
1 polymer ?
#
loop_
_entity_poly.entity_id
_entity_poly.type
_entity_poly.pdbx_seq_one_letter_code
_entity_poly.pdbx_strand_id
1 'polypeptide(L)'
;MALIQEDFVSANTYNSLPTIQEAVNVPREHAADLGHLQQLLAGHNVPESISIRLIHRHYDIADGEAMVFRDIELPAHGTVEVMRATPIASAQLHGMNFLVSSTGRLQAYEYTNDTTIDLSEYETFITEFVKIVVERKLQHKFGLKINHHRQIEIKADRKEFEFPEEQCTVTIPTNLPLPEATHEIDVDTDWGALDSKHTRNPGKSRPKPKPKPKPRPSSTRTTCSHGYPAGPEDCRGECTKEDGIMFDGRIVQLGTPFYGLLNNLMEVW
;
A
#
# COMPACT_ATOMS: atom_id res chain seq x y z
N MET A 1 -16.67 13.49 -14.64
CA MET A 1 -17.07 13.30 -13.21
C MET A 1 -18.06 12.15 -12.97
N ALA A 2 -18.68 11.51 -13.98
CA ALA A 2 -19.72 10.49 -13.76
C ALA A 2 -19.21 9.13 -13.20
N LEU A 3 -17.90 8.87 -13.25
CA LEU A 3 -17.31 7.58 -12.89
C LEU A 3 -16.63 7.54 -11.52
N ILE A 4 -16.44 8.68 -10.86
CA ILE A 4 -15.87 8.73 -9.50
C ILE A 4 -17.02 8.85 -8.52
N GLN A 5 -16.99 8.09 -7.43
CA GLN A 5 -17.94 8.16 -6.34
C GLN A 5 -17.34 8.99 -5.21
N GLU A 6 -18.04 10.06 -4.84
CA GLU A 6 -17.60 11.02 -3.81
C GLU A 6 -17.94 10.56 -2.39
N ASP A 7 -18.91 9.66 -2.24
CA ASP A 7 -19.32 9.15 -0.93
C ASP A 7 -18.29 8.16 -0.38
N PHE A 8 -18.14 8.17 0.95
CA PHE A 8 -17.29 7.22 1.67
C PHE A 8 -17.72 5.78 1.42
N VAL A 9 -16.72 4.88 1.38
CA VAL A 9 -16.98 3.44 1.37
C VAL A 9 -17.69 3.04 2.68
N SER A 10 -18.66 2.14 2.59
CA SER A 10 -19.29 1.60 3.80
C SER A 10 -18.36 0.64 4.52
N ALA A 11 -18.49 0.52 5.85
CA ALA A 11 -17.74 -0.45 6.65
C ALA A 11 -17.92 -1.87 6.11
N ASN A 12 -19.14 -2.27 5.73
CA ASN A 12 -19.39 -3.58 5.12
C ASN A 12 -18.60 -3.80 3.81
N THR A 13 -18.54 -2.80 2.94
CA THR A 13 -17.78 -2.91 1.68
C THR A 13 -16.29 -3.00 1.94
N TYR A 14 -15.76 -2.15 2.82
CA TYR A 14 -14.34 -2.15 3.16
C TYR A 14 -13.93 -3.43 3.91
N ASN A 15 -14.70 -3.89 4.90
CA ASN A 15 -14.43 -5.12 5.66
C ASN A 15 -14.56 -6.40 4.81
N SER A 16 -15.19 -6.32 3.64
CA SER A 16 -15.24 -7.41 2.66
C SER A 16 -14.00 -7.52 1.76
N LEU A 17 -13.10 -6.55 1.83
CA LEU A 17 -11.84 -6.59 1.09
C LEU A 17 -10.93 -7.70 1.64
N PRO A 18 -10.10 -8.32 0.78
CA PRO A 18 -9.19 -9.36 1.23
C PRO A 18 -8.16 -8.77 2.21
N THR A 19 -7.69 -9.56 3.16
CA THR A 19 -6.46 -9.21 3.86
C THR A 19 -5.27 -9.39 2.91
N ILE A 20 -4.13 -8.81 3.26
CA ILE A 20 -2.90 -9.00 2.51
C ILE A 20 -2.46 -10.47 2.39
N GLN A 21 -2.70 -11.30 3.41
CA GLN A 21 -2.41 -12.74 3.34
C GLN A 21 -3.31 -13.45 2.31
N GLU A 22 -4.55 -13.01 2.16
CA GLU A 22 -5.47 -13.51 1.14
C GLU A 22 -5.11 -12.99 -0.26
N ALA A 23 -4.55 -11.78 -0.36
CA ALA A 23 -4.20 -11.12 -1.61
C ALA A 23 -2.77 -11.44 -2.12
N VAL A 24 -1.91 -12.06 -1.31
CA VAL A 24 -0.46 -12.22 -1.58
C VAL A 24 -0.12 -12.84 -2.95
N ASN A 25 -0.95 -13.77 -3.44
CA ASN A 25 -0.71 -14.46 -4.70
C ASN A 25 -1.30 -13.73 -5.93
N VAL A 26 -2.18 -12.74 -5.72
CA VAL A 26 -2.89 -12.03 -6.79
C VAL A 26 -1.94 -11.42 -7.82
N PRO A 27 -0.84 -10.73 -7.45
CA PRO A 27 0.08 -10.16 -8.44
C PRO A 27 0.70 -11.21 -9.36
N ARG A 28 0.97 -12.40 -8.84
CA ARG A 28 1.54 -13.52 -9.60
C ARG A 28 0.49 -14.17 -10.50
N GLU A 29 -0.70 -14.44 -9.96
CA GLU A 29 -1.79 -15.11 -10.67
C GLU A 29 -2.37 -14.25 -11.80
N HIS A 30 -2.35 -12.92 -11.62
CA HIS A 30 -2.86 -11.95 -12.57
C HIS A 30 -1.77 -11.08 -13.21
N ALA A 31 -0.55 -11.60 -13.33
CA ALA A 31 0.60 -10.83 -13.84
C ALA A 31 0.38 -10.23 -15.24
N ALA A 32 -0.37 -10.92 -16.12
CA ALA A 32 -0.70 -10.41 -17.44
C ALA A 32 -1.68 -9.24 -17.40
N ASP A 33 -2.66 -9.29 -16.48
CA ASP A 33 -3.61 -8.19 -16.26
C ASP A 33 -2.92 -6.99 -15.62
N LEU A 34 -2.08 -7.23 -14.60
CA LEU A 34 -1.26 -6.19 -13.99
C LEU A 34 -0.38 -5.50 -15.02
N GLY A 35 0.33 -6.27 -15.86
CA GLY A 35 1.14 -5.70 -16.93
C GLY A 35 0.35 -4.86 -17.94
N HIS A 36 -0.90 -5.24 -18.23
CA HIS A 36 -1.78 -4.45 -19.09
C HIS A 36 -2.23 -3.14 -18.42
N LEU A 37 -2.56 -3.18 -17.12
CA LEU A 37 -2.88 -1.97 -16.35
C LEU A 37 -1.68 -1.01 -16.27
N GLN A 38 -0.46 -1.53 -16.11
CA GLN A 38 0.75 -0.67 -16.13
C GLN A 38 1.04 -0.07 -17.52
N GLN A 39 0.69 -0.79 -18.60
CA GLN A 39 0.75 -0.23 -19.96
C GLN A 39 -0.30 0.86 -20.17
N LEU A 40 -1.48 0.72 -19.56
CA LEU A 40 -2.51 1.76 -19.59
C LEU A 40 -2.01 3.05 -18.93
N LEU A 41 -1.38 2.97 -17.75
CA LEU A 41 -0.74 4.13 -17.11
C LEU A 41 0.23 4.83 -18.08
N ALA A 42 1.13 4.05 -18.70
CA ALA A 42 2.10 4.58 -19.65
C ALA A 42 1.45 5.19 -20.91
N GLY A 43 0.40 4.56 -21.44
CA GLY A 43 -0.29 5.01 -22.65
C GLY A 43 -1.01 6.35 -22.49
N HIS A 44 -1.50 6.64 -21.28
CA HIS A 44 -2.18 7.90 -20.95
C HIS A 44 -1.22 8.98 -20.40
N ASN A 45 0.08 8.69 -20.25
CA ASN A 45 1.07 9.58 -19.64
C ASN A 45 0.64 10.12 -18.26
N VAL A 46 0.01 9.27 -17.45
CA VAL A 46 -0.37 9.66 -16.08
C VAL A 46 0.88 9.93 -15.23
N PRO A 47 0.83 10.87 -14.27
CA PRO A 47 1.99 11.17 -13.43
C PRO A 47 2.37 9.98 -12.54
N GLU A 48 3.62 9.95 -12.08
CA GLU A 48 4.15 8.90 -11.19
C GLU A 48 3.45 8.83 -9.83
N SER A 49 2.67 9.86 -9.48
CA SER A 49 1.79 9.85 -8.31
C SER A 49 0.59 8.92 -8.45
N ILE A 50 0.24 8.47 -9.66
CA ILE A 50 -0.80 7.47 -9.90
C ILE A 50 -0.15 6.12 -10.18
N SER A 51 -0.52 5.11 -9.40
CA SER A 51 -0.03 3.73 -9.56
C SER A 51 -1.16 2.71 -9.44
N ILE A 52 -0.89 1.48 -9.89
CA ILE A 52 -1.78 0.34 -9.64
C ILE A 52 -1.55 -0.15 -8.21
N ARG A 53 -2.63 -0.33 -7.45
CA ARG A 53 -2.62 -0.80 -6.06
C ARG A 53 -3.13 -2.24 -5.98
N LEU A 54 -2.46 -3.09 -5.20
CA LEU A 54 -3.02 -4.36 -4.74
C LEU A 54 -4.08 -4.05 -3.69
N ILE A 55 -5.34 -4.37 -3.97
CA ILE A 55 -6.43 -4.13 -3.04
C ILE A 55 -6.31 -5.11 -1.87
N HIS A 56 -6.21 -4.57 -0.67
CA HIS A 56 -6.34 -5.31 0.58
C HIS A 56 -6.80 -4.36 1.69
N ARG A 57 -7.37 -4.92 2.75
CA ARG A 57 -7.60 -4.24 4.03
C ARG A 57 -6.53 -4.64 5.04
N HIS A 58 -6.37 -3.80 6.04
CA HIS A 58 -5.42 -4.00 7.14
C HIS A 58 -6.16 -4.41 8.42
N TYR A 59 -7.15 -3.62 8.81
CA TYR A 59 -8.04 -3.88 9.94
C TYR A 59 -9.48 -3.58 9.57
N ASP A 60 -10.44 -4.20 10.26
CA ASP A 60 -11.85 -3.83 10.12
C ASP A 60 -12.13 -2.43 10.67
N ILE A 61 -13.08 -1.75 10.06
CA ILE A 61 -13.58 -0.44 10.51
C ILE A 61 -15.02 -0.55 11.01
N ALA A 62 -15.41 0.36 11.91
CA ALA A 62 -16.81 0.50 12.33
C ALA A 62 -17.61 1.40 11.39
N ASP A 63 -18.93 1.39 11.53
CA ASP A 63 -19.81 2.31 10.80
C ASP A 63 -19.47 3.78 11.15
N GLY A 64 -19.32 4.61 10.12
CA GLY A 64 -18.95 6.02 10.27
C GLY A 64 -17.45 6.27 10.40
N GLU A 65 -16.62 5.23 10.28
CA GLU A 65 -15.17 5.33 10.21
C GLU A 65 -14.65 5.13 8.78
N ALA A 66 -13.42 5.59 8.55
CA ALA A 66 -12.64 5.34 7.36
C ALA A 66 -11.20 5.04 7.75
N MET A 67 -10.49 4.24 6.96
CA MET A 67 -9.04 4.08 7.12
C MET A 67 -8.31 5.29 6.56
N VAL A 68 -7.50 5.94 7.40
CA VAL A 68 -6.86 7.20 7.07
C VAL A 68 -5.35 7.12 7.28
N PHE A 69 -4.58 7.39 6.23
CA PHE A 69 -3.14 7.62 6.24
C PHE A 69 -2.82 9.03 6.76
N ARG A 70 -1.83 9.12 7.64
CA ARG A 70 -1.31 10.37 8.19
C ARG A 70 0.19 10.32 8.31
N ASP A 71 0.86 11.38 7.88
CA ASP A 71 2.28 11.58 8.14
C ASP A 71 2.49 12.01 9.60
N ILE A 72 3.42 11.36 10.29
CA ILE A 72 3.88 11.69 11.63
C ILE A 72 5.36 12.08 11.56
N GLU A 73 5.67 13.31 11.95
CA GLU A 73 7.05 13.79 12.06
C GLU A 73 7.67 13.29 13.37
N LEU A 74 8.72 12.48 13.26
CA LEU A 74 9.51 12.01 14.38
C LEU A 74 10.80 12.85 14.46
N PRO A 75 11.03 13.62 15.53
CA PRO A 75 12.13 14.59 15.62
C PRO A 75 13.53 14.04 15.30
N ALA A 76 13.78 12.74 15.53
CA ALA A 76 15.06 12.08 15.29
C ALA A 76 15.08 11.13 14.08
N HIS A 77 13.92 10.85 13.47
CA HIS A 77 13.78 9.79 12.46
C HIS A 77 13.11 10.27 11.17
N GLY A 78 12.69 11.54 11.09
CA GLY A 78 11.96 12.06 9.94
C GLY A 78 10.51 11.62 9.94
N THR A 79 9.89 11.60 8.75
CA THR A 79 8.46 11.33 8.62
C THR A 79 8.19 9.84 8.38
N VAL A 80 7.30 9.27 9.19
CA VAL A 80 6.68 7.97 8.96
C VAL A 80 5.21 8.17 8.65
N GLU A 81 4.60 7.22 7.94
CA GLU A 81 3.16 7.27 7.67
C GLU A 81 2.46 6.23 8.54
N VAL A 82 1.36 6.62 9.15
CA VAL A 82 0.51 5.73 9.96
C VAL A 82 -0.88 5.69 9.37
N MET A 83 -1.45 4.50 9.28
CA MET A 83 -2.83 4.29 8.87
C MET A 83 -3.65 3.70 10.01
N ARG A 84 -4.80 4.32 10.32
CA ARG A 84 -5.73 3.88 11.37
C ARG A 84 -7.17 4.24 11.00
N ALA A 85 -8.13 3.49 11.55
CA ALA A 85 -9.53 3.85 11.53
C ALA A 85 -9.75 5.24 12.19
N THR A 86 -10.51 6.11 11.53
CA THR A 86 -10.79 7.48 11.96
C THR A 86 -12.27 7.79 11.72
N PRO A 87 -12.97 8.44 12.68
CA PRO A 87 -14.33 8.92 12.45
C PRO A 87 -14.40 9.93 11.29
N ILE A 88 -15.22 9.65 10.28
CA ILE A 88 -15.38 10.47 9.07
C ILE A 88 -15.78 11.91 9.41
N ALA A 89 -16.67 12.07 10.40
CA ALA A 89 -17.20 13.38 10.81
C ALA A 89 -16.13 14.36 11.34
N SER A 90 -14.92 13.86 11.65
CA SER A 90 -13.86 14.63 12.30
C SER A 90 -12.79 15.18 11.34
N ALA A 91 -12.84 14.83 10.05
CA ALA A 91 -11.73 15.10 9.14
C ALA A 91 -12.18 15.52 7.73
N GLN A 92 -11.43 16.43 7.13
CA GLN A 92 -11.47 16.65 5.69
C GLN A 92 -10.59 15.58 5.04
N LEU A 93 -11.23 14.59 4.42
CA LEU A 93 -10.56 13.41 3.88
C LEU A 93 -10.51 13.46 2.36
N HIS A 94 -9.37 13.05 1.81
CA HIS A 94 -9.13 12.89 0.39
C HIS A 94 -8.86 11.42 0.08
N GLY A 95 -9.43 10.91 -1.01
CA GLY A 95 -9.20 9.53 -1.43
C GLY A 95 -7.73 9.31 -1.81
N MET A 96 -7.13 8.24 -1.29
CA MET A 96 -5.75 7.85 -1.55
C MET A 96 -5.69 6.53 -2.33
N ASN A 97 -6.37 5.50 -1.83
CA ASN A 97 -6.48 4.22 -2.51
C ASN A 97 -7.93 4.02 -2.98
N PHE A 98 -8.08 3.58 -4.23
CA PHE A 98 -9.35 3.49 -4.92
C PHE A 98 -9.57 2.09 -5.50
N LEU A 99 -10.80 1.62 -5.42
CA LEU A 99 -11.27 0.38 -6.06
C LEU A 99 -12.33 0.71 -7.12
N VAL A 100 -12.64 -0.26 -7.98
CA VAL A 100 -13.82 -0.17 -8.84
C VAL A 100 -14.96 -0.91 -8.17
N SER A 101 -16.01 -0.18 -7.81
CA SER A 101 -17.17 -0.71 -7.10
C SER A 101 -18.00 -1.65 -7.97
N SER A 102 -18.94 -2.35 -7.35
CA SER A 102 -19.89 -3.23 -8.04
C SER A 102 -20.76 -2.50 -9.07
N THR A 103 -20.92 -1.18 -8.96
CA THR A 103 -21.64 -0.35 -9.93
C THR A 103 -20.75 0.13 -11.09
N GLY A 104 -19.48 -0.30 -11.13
CA GLY A 104 -18.54 0.10 -12.17
C GLY A 104 -18.08 1.55 -12.01
N ARG A 105 -17.99 2.04 -10.78
CA ARG A 105 -17.49 3.40 -10.46
C ARG A 105 -16.23 3.29 -9.63
N LEU A 106 -15.28 4.21 -9.85
CA LEU A 106 -14.10 4.34 -9.02
C LEU A 106 -14.50 4.94 -7.67
N GLN A 107 -14.17 4.28 -6.57
CA GLN A 107 -14.50 4.70 -5.21
C GLN A 107 -13.26 4.61 -4.33
N ALA A 108 -12.98 5.65 -3.56
CA ALA A 108 -11.94 5.61 -2.54
C ALA A 108 -12.32 4.61 -1.44
N TYR A 109 -11.36 3.83 -0.95
CA TYR A 109 -11.55 2.94 0.19
C TYR A 109 -10.57 3.20 1.33
N GLU A 110 -9.45 3.87 1.06
CA GLU A 110 -8.54 4.43 2.07
C GLU A 110 -8.21 5.88 1.71
N TYR A 111 -8.02 6.68 2.74
CA TYR A 111 -8.04 8.14 2.65
C TYR A 111 -6.81 8.76 3.30
N THR A 112 -6.60 10.05 3.08
CA THR A 112 -5.58 10.85 3.76
C THR A 112 -6.16 12.22 4.14
N ASN A 113 -5.54 12.88 5.12
CA ASN A 113 -5.84 14.28 5.44
C ASN A 113 -5.09 15.25 4.52
N ASP A 114 -4.09 14.78 3.79
CA ASP A 114 -3.32 15.61 2.87
C ASP A 114 -4.04 15.75 1.53
N THR A 115 -3.82 16.88 0.87
CA THR A 115 -4.32 17.10 -0.48
C THR A 115 -3.69 16.11 -1.46
N THR A 116 -4.53 15.53 -2.31
CA THR A 116 -4.14 14.64 -3.41
C THR A 116 -4.40 15.33 -4.76
N ILE A 117 -3.93 14.73 -5.86
CA ILE A 117 -4.20 15.26 -7.20
C ILE A 117 -5.68 15.11 -7.56
N ASP A 118 -6.19 16.00 -8.41
CA ASP A 118 -7.55 15.88 -8.92
C ASP A 118 -7.63 14.84 -10.04
N LEU A 119 -8.34 13.74 -9.77
CA LEU A 119 -8.59 12.68 -10.75
C LEU A 119 -9.49 13.13 -11.92
N SER A 120 -10.23 14.23 -11.80
CA SER A 120 -11.08 14.77 -12.87
C SER A 120 -10.27 15.18 -14.11
N GLU A 121 -8.97 15.44 -13.96
CA GLU A 121 -8.08 15.74 -15.08
C GLU A 121 -7.73 14.50 -15.94
N TYR A 122 -8.05 13.29 -15.45
CA TYR A 122 -7.65 12.01 -16.06
C TYR A 122 -8.86 11.16 -16.50
N GLU A 123 -9.97 11.80 -16.89
CA GLU A 123 -11.24 11.10 -17.21
C GLU A 123 -11.11 9.98 -18.24
N THR A 124 -10.33 10.18 -19.30
CA THR A 124 -10.14 9.16 -20.34
C THR A 124 -9.44 7.92 -19.79
N PHE A 125 -8.36 8.13 -19.03
CA PHE A 125 -7.63 7.06 -18.34
C PHE A 125 -8.55 6.30 -17.38
N ILE A 126 -9.29 7.02 -16.53
CA ILE A 126 -10.20 6.42 -15.54
C ILE A 126 -11.28 5.60 -16.22
N THR A 127 -11.84 6.09 -17.33
CA THR A 127 -12.86 5.37 -18.10
C THR A 127 -12.34 4.04 -18.63
N GLU A 128 -11.14 4.04 -19.21
CA GLU A 128 -10.52 2.81 -19.72
C GLU A 128 -10.10 1.86 -18.60
N PHE A 129 -9.57 2.41 -17.50
CA PHE A 129 -9.19 1.63 -16.31
C PHE A 129 -10.40 0.88 -15.73
N VAL A 130 -11.49 1.61 -15.45
CA VAL A 130 -12.75 1.05 -14.95
C VAL A 130 -13.27 -0.04 -15.88
N LYS A 131 -13.29 0.23 -17.19
CA LYS A 131 -13.73 -0.74 -18.19
C LYS A 131 -12.91 -2.04 -18.12
N ILE A 132 -11.58 -1.93 -18.13
CA ILE A 132 -10.69 -3.10 -18.07
C ILE A 132 -10.90 -3.88 -16.77
N VAL A 133 -10.99 -3.19 -15.64
CA VAL A 133 -11.19 -3.82 -14.33
C VAL A 133 -12.52 -4.59 -14.30
N VAL A 134 -13.59 -4.02 -14.84
CA VAL A 134 -14.91 -4.68 -14.89
C VAL A 134 -14.90 -5.87 -15.85
N GLU A 135 -14.45 -5.67 -17.10
CA GLU A 135 -14.45 -6.72 -18.14
C GLU A 135 -13.60 -7.94 -17.74
N ARG A 136 -12.53 -7.71 -16.99
CA ARG A 136 -11.58 -8.74 -16.56
C ARG A 136 -11.80 -9.23 -15.13
N LYS A 137 -12.83 -8.74 -14.43
CA LYS A 137 -13.20 -9.16 -13.07
C LYS A 137 -12.07 -8.92 -12.04
N LEU A 138 -11.50 -7.71 -12.05
CA LEU A 138 -10.36 -7.30 -11.21
C LEU A 138 -10.75 -6.40 -10.02
N GLN A 139 -12.04 -6.15 -9.78
CA GLN A 139 -12.56 -5.17 -8.81
C GLN A 139 -12.05 -5.32 -7.38
N HIS A 140 -11.74 -6.55 -6.94
CA HIS A 140 -11.20 -6.86 -5.61
C HIS A 140 -9.73 -7.30 -5.65
N LYS A 141 -9.03 -6.98 -6.74
CA LYS A 141 -7.64 -7.40 -6.99
C LYS A 141 -6.75 -6.19 -7.18
N PHE A 142 -7.10 -5.35 -8.14
CA PHE A 142 -6.30 -4.18 -8.49
C PHE A 142 -7.15 -2.91 -8.49
N GLY A 143 -6.58 -1.89 -7.87
CA GLY A 143 -7.14 -0.55 -7.75
C GLY A 143 -6.13 0.50 -8.20
N LEU A 144 -6.39 1.75 -7.83
CA LEU A 144 -5.45 2.85 -8.00
C LEU A 144 -4.95 3.32 -6.64
N LYS A 145 -3.70 3.75 -6.58
CA LYS A 145 -3.15 4.56 -5.49
C LYS A 145 -2.75 5.92 -6.03
N ILE A 146 -3.09 6.96 -5.27
CA ILE A 146 -2.67 8.33 -5.48
C ILE A 146 -1.74 8.72 -4.34
N ASN A 147 -0.47 8.91 -4.63
CA ASN A 147 0.47 9.42 -3.63
C ASN A 147 0.20 10.92 -3.39
N HIS A 148 0.11 11.32 -2.12
CA HIS A 148 0.06 12.74 -1.77
C HIS A 148 1.40 13.43 -2.07
N HIS A 149 1.41 14.76 -2.19
CA HIS A 149 2.57 15.53 -2.65
C HIS A 149 3.88 15.24 -1.88
N ARG A 150 3.83 15.03 -0.56
CA ARG A 150 5.03 14.74 0.27
C ARG A 150 5.69 13.41 -0.08
N GLN A 151 4.91 12.39 -0.44
CA GLN A 151 5.43 11.08 -0.84
C GLN A 151 6.17 11.13 -2.18
N ILE A 152 5.82 12.07 -3.06
CA ILE A 152 6.52 12.29 -4.33
C ILE A 152 7.96 12.78 -4.06
N GLU A 153 8.18 13.51 -2.97
CA GLU A 153 9.50 14.03 -2.59
C GLU A 153 10.40 12.96 -1.95
N ILE A 154 9.81 11.95 -1.28
CA ILE A 154 10.53 10.85 -0.66
C ILE A 154 10.85 9.76 -1.70
N LYS A 155 12.08 9.79 -2.23
CA LYS A 155 12.58 8.82 -3.23
C LYS A 155 13.14 7.52 -2.62
N ALA A 156 12.56 7.03 -1.54
CA ALA A 156 12.97 5.80 -0.88
C ALA A 156 11.82 4.79 -0.91
N ASP A 157 12.14 3.53 -1.23
CA ASP A 157 11.18 2.42 -1.12
C ASP A 157 10.62 2.39 0.30
N ARG A 158 9.38 1.94 0.44
CA ARG A 158 8.65 1.97 1.71
C ARG A 158 8.26 0.55 2.10
N LYS A 159 8.42 0.24 3.38
CA LYS A 159 8.00 -1.04 3.96
C LYS A 159 6.93 -0.79 4.99
N GLU A 160 5.86 -1.54 4.87
CA GLU A 160 4.66 -1.41 5.67
C GLU A 160 4.54 -2.57 6.64
N PHE A 161 4.15 -2.26 7.87
CA PHE A 161 4.05 -3.20 9.00
C PHE A 161 2.74 -3.03 9.74
N GLU A 162 2.14 -4.13 10.16
CA GLU A 162 0.96 -4.13 11.04
C GLU A 162 1.39 -4.00 12.50
N PHE A 163 0.63 -3.19 13.26
CA PHE A 163 0.77 -3.04 14.70
C PHE A 163 -0.58 -3.37 15.36
N PRO A 164 -0.88 -4.67 15.56
CA PRO A 164 -2.19 -5.14 16.00
C PRO A 164 -2.67 -4.59 17.34
N GLU A 165 -1.75 -4.42 18.30
CA GLU A 165 -2.05 -3.87 19.63
C GLU A 165 -2.67 -2.48 19.55
N GLU A 166 -2.32 -1.74 18.50
CA GLU A 166 -2.70 -0.36 18.24
C GLU A 166 -3.69 -0.21 17.08
N GLN A 167 -4.13 -1.34 16.51
CA GLN A 167 -5.00 -1.44 15.33
C GLN A 167 -4.62 -0.46 14.22
N CYS A 168 -3.32 -0.38 13.94
CA CYS A 168 -2.79 0.53 12.95
C CYS A 168 -1.67 -0.09 12.15
N THR A 169 -1.40 0.52 11.00
CA THR A 169 -0.31 0.13 10.12
C THR A 169 0.71 1.26 10.07
N VAL A 170 1.99 0.93 10.09
CA VAL A 170 3.10 1.88 10.01
C VAL A 170 3.90 1.63 8.73
N THR A 171 4.01 2.65 7.90
CA THR A 171 4.80 2.63 6.66
C THR A 171 6.08 3.42 6.86
N ILE A 172 7.21 2.74 6.73
CA ILE A 172 8.54 3.25 7.06
C ILE A 172 9.40 3.30 5.78
N PRO A 173 9.99 4.47 5.45
CA PRO A 173 11.01 4.56 4.42
C PRO A 173 12.20 3.63 4.70
N THR A 174 12.68 2.90 3.70
CA THR A 174 13.77 1.91 3.81
C THR A 174 15.14 2.50 4.13
N ASN A 175 15.28 3.84 4.09
CA ASN A 175 16.46 4.55 4.58
C ASN A 175 16.43 4.82 6.10
N LEU A 176 15.32 4.52 6.77
CA LEU A 176 15.21 4.55 8.23
C LEU A 176 15.51 3.17 8.83
N PRO A 177 15.77 3.08 10.14
CA PRO A 177 15.87 1.79 10.83
C PRO A 177 14.61 0.96 10.62
N LEU A 178 14.79 -0.27 10.16
CA LEU A 178 13.75 -1.28 10.04
C LEU A 178 13.97 -2.37 11.11
N PRO A 179 12.92 -3.10 11.51
CA PRO A 179 13.09 -4.29 12.33
C PRO A 179 13.95 -5.31 11.58
N GLU A 180 14.63 -6.20 12.31
CA GLU A 180 15.41 -7.27 11.70
C GLU A 180 14.56 -8.09 10.71
N ALA A 181 15.13 -8.39 9.54
CA ALA A 181 14.39 -8.98 8.44
C ALA A 181 13.98 -10.42 8.75
N THR A 182 12.69 -10.64 9.02
CA THR A 182 12.19 -11.96 9.42
C THR A 182 10.79 -12.31 8.89
N HIS A 183 10.29 -11.56 7.91
CA HIS A 183 8.92 -11.70 7.42
C HIS A 183 8.75 -12.95 6.54
N GLU A 184 7.66 -13.69 6.76
CA GLU A 184 7.29 -14.83 5.92
C GLU A 184 6.61 -14.37 4.62
N ILE A 185 6.01 -13.18 4.65
CA ILE A 185 5.35 -12.56 3.51
C ILE A 185 6.00 -11.20 3.25
N ASP A 186 6.53 -11.04 2.04
CA ASP A 186 6.98 -9.76 1.49
C ASP A 186 6.38 -9.65 0.09
N VAL A 187 5.44 -8.72 -0.07
CA VAL A 187 4.66 -8.58 -1.30
C VAL A 187 4.60 -7.12 -1.73
N ASP A 188 4.78 -6.92 -3.03
CA ASP A 188 4.57 -5.62 -3.65
C ASP A 188 3.11 -5.29 -3.65
N THR A 189 2.81 -4.05 -3.30
CA THR A 189 1.44 -3.60 -3.28
C THR A 189 1.19 -2.43 -4.22
N ASP A 190 2.25 -1.82 -4.77
CA ASP A 190 2.13 -0.71 -5.72
C ASP A 190 3.00 -0.92 -6.98
N TRP A 191 2.45 -0.60 -8.16
CA TRP A 191 3.16 -0.66 -9.44
C TRP A 191 2.88 0.56 -10.31
N GLY A 192 3.92 1.32 -10.65
CA GLY A 192 3.85 2.42 -11.61
C GLY A 192 3.78 1.97 -13.08
N ALA A 193 3.80 2.96 -13.97
CA ALA A 193 3.82 2.75 -15.41
C ALA A 193 5.02 1.91 -15.87
N LEU A 194 4.82 1.06 -16.89
CA LEU A 194 5.94 0.37 -17.53
C LEU A 194 6.70 1.36 -18.44
N ASP A 195 8.01 1.47 -18.24
CA ASP A 195 8.87 2.23 -19.14
C ASP A 195 8.74 1.75 -20.59
N SER A 196 8.11 2.56 -21.43
CA SER A 196 7.91 2.28 -22.86
C SER A 196 9.20 2.38 -23.70
N LYS A 197 10.37 2.58 -23.06
CA LYS A 197 11.66 2.80 -23.73
C LYS A 197 12.33 1.56 -24.36
N HIS A 198 11.69 0.39 -24.40
CA HIS A 198 12.26 -0.81 -25.02
C HIS A 198 11.29 -1.60 -25.92
N THR A 199 10.66 -0.95 -26.90
CA THR A 199 10.26 -1.63 -28.14
C THR A 199 11.51 -1.90 -29.00
N ARG A 200 12.29 -2.93 -28.67
CA ARG A 200 13.37 -3.41 -29.53
C ARG A 200 12.80 -4.26 -30.67
N ASN A 201 13.04 -3.80 -31.91
CA ASN A 201 12.80 -4.50 -33.17
C ASN A 201 13.13 -6.01 -33.11
N PRO A 202 12.32 -6.90 -33.70
CA PRO A 202 12.60 -8.33 -33.77
C PRO A 202 13.64 -8.56 -34.87
N GLY A 203 14.92 -8.61 -34.49
CA GLY A 203 16.01 -8.81 -35.45
C GLY A 203 17.23 -9.49 -34.82
N LYS A 204 17.35 -10.79 -35.12
CA LYS A 204 18.53 -11.66 -35.01
C LYS A 204 18.85 -12.25 -33.63
N SER A 205 18.67 -13.56 -33.56
CA SER A 205 19.08 -14.51 -32.54
C SER A 205 20.59 -14.49 -32.30
N ARG A 206 20.99 -14.34 -31.03
CA ARG A 206 22.29 -14.74 -30.48
C ARG A 206 22.12 -15.22 -29.03
N PRO A 207 22.99 -16.11 -28.53
CA PRO A 207 22.73 -16.93 -27.35
C PRO A 207 22.66 -16.09 -26.07
N LYS A 208 21.77 -16.52 -25.16
CA LYS A 208 21.40 -15.85 -23.91
C LYS A 208 22.61 -15.62 -22.98
N PRO A 209 22.92 -14.38 -22.57
CA PRO A 209 23.65 -14.15 -21.34
C PRO A 209 22.72 -14.34 -20.14
N LYS A 210 23.33 -14.66 -18.98
CA LYS A 210 22.68 -14.79 -17.66
C LYS A 210 21.66 -13.66 -17.39
N PRO A 211 20.55 -13.93 -16.69
CA PRO A 211 19.52 -12.92 -16.45
C PRO A 211 20.14 -11.74 -15.71
N LYS A 212 20.26 -10.60 -16.39
CA LYS A 212 20.45 -9.31 -15.73
C LYS A 212 19.11 -8.93 -15.08
N PRO A 213 19.10 -8.27 -13.91
CA PRO A 213 17.88 -7.74 -13.32
C PRO A 213 17.17 -6.86 -14.36
N LYS A 214 15.86 -7.05 -14.50
CA LYS A 214 15.00 -6.30 -15.42
C LYS A 214 15.09 -4.78 -15.11
N PRO A 215 14.88 -3.90 -16.10
CA PRO A 215 14.82 -2.46 -15.85
C PRO A 215 13.76 -2.17 -14.78
N ARG A 216 14.12 -1.30 -13.83
CA ARG A 216 13.26 -0.88 -12.71
C ARG A 216 12.18 0.07 -13.26
N PRO A 217 10.88 -0.11 -12.96
CA PRO A 217 9.91 0.95 -13.19
C PRO A 217 10.28 2.17 -12.35
N SER A 218 9.95 3.37 -12.83
CA SER A 218 10.40 4.65 -12.25
C SER A 218 9.71 5.07 -10.95
N SER A 219 8.78 4.27 -10.42
CA SER A 219 8.02 4.58 -9.21
C SER A 219 8.65 4.00 -7.94
N THR A 220 8.55 4.73 -6.84
CA THR A 220 8.78 4.24 -5.48
C THR A 220 7.92 3.00 -5.21
N ARG A 221 8.51 1.93 -4.67
CA ARG A 221 7.82 0.66 -4.41
C ARG A 221 7.37 0.60 -2.96
N THR A 222 6.10 0.24 -2.74
CA THR A 222 5.61 -0.13 -1.40
C THR A 222 5.54 -1.64 -1.31
N THR A 223 6.10 -2.19 -0.23
CA THR A 223 6.01 -3.60 0.12
C THR A 223 5.33 -3.76 1.47
N CYS A 224 4.32 -4.62 1.53
CA CYS A 224 3.66 -4.97 2.78
C CYS A 224 4.32 -6.20 3.39
N SER A 225 4.55 -6.17 4.70
CA SER A 225 5.25 -7.22 5.43
C SER A 225 4.51 -7.59 6.69
N HIS A 226 4.29 -8.90 6.85
CA HIS A 226 3.45 -9.44 7.91
C HIS A 226 4.16 -10.60 8.60
N GLY A 227 4.18 -10.58 9.93
CA GLY A 227 4.39 -11.75 10.76
C GLY A 227 3.14 -12.63 10.82
N TYR A 228 3.28 -13.95 10.91
CA TYR A 228 2.17 -14.77 11.40
C TYR A 228 1.91 -14.39 12.87
N PRO A 229 0.66 -14.34 13.34
CA PRO A 229 0.41 -14.44 14.76
C PRO A 229 1.03 -15.76 15.20
N ALA A 230 2.07 -15.70 16.04
CA ALA A 230 2.62 -16.90 16.65
C ALA A 230 1.43 -17.65 17.26
N GLY A 231 1.24 -18.91 16.83
CA GLY A 231 0.28 -19.78 17.50
C GLY A 231 0.59 -19.83 19.00
N PRO A 232 -0.36 -20.22 19.85
CA PRO A 232 -0.12 -20.33 21.28
C PRO A 232 0.78 -21.55 21.55
N GLU A 233 2.05 -21.49 21.14
CA GLU A 233 3.10 -22.32 21.70
C GLU A 233 3.44 -21.76 23.07
N ASP A 234 2.71 -22.27 24.06
CA ASP A 234 3.16 -22.55 25.42
C ASP A 234 4.34 -21.71 25.94
N CYS A 235 4.17 -20.38 26.05
CA CYS A 235 4.95 -19.53 26.95
C CYS A 235 4.55 -19.81 28.41
N ARG A 236 4.68 -21.08 28.84
CA ARG A 236 4.66 -21.52 30.25
C ARG A 236 6.06 -21.73 30.81
N GLY A 237 7.06 -21.06 30.23
CA GLY A 237 8.31 -20.74 30.91
C GLY A 237 8.24 -19.30 31.37
N GLU A 238 8.67 -19.01 32.59
CA GLU A 238 8.71 -17.67 33.18
C GLU A 238 9.23 -16.62 32.19
N CYS A 239 8.32 -15.91 31.50
CA CYS A 239 8.66 -14.69 30.78
C CYS A 239 9.00 -13.65 31.85
N THR A 240 10.27 -13.59 32.21
CA THR A 240 10.88 -12.37 32.74
C THR A 240 10.37 -11.22 31.89
N LYS A 241 9.83 -10.17 32.51
CA LYS A 241 9.41 -8.94 31.85
C LYS A 241 10.56 -8.47 30.95
N GLU A 242 10.51 -8.76 29.66
CA GLU A 242 11.50 -8.27 28.73
C GLU A 242 11.14 -6.82 28.42
N ASP A 243 12.08 -5.92 28.71
CA ASP A 243 11.96 -4.49 28.44
C ASP A 243 11.91 -4.27 26.91
N GLY A 244 10.71 -4.31 26.32
CA GLY A 244 10.51 -4.23 24.86
C GLY A 244 9.09 -3.85 24.45
N ILE A 245 8.90 -3.53 23.16
CA ILE A 245 7.60 -3.16 22.57
C ILE A 245 7.14 -4.29 21.64
N MET A 246 5.90 -4.75 21.79
CA MET A 246 5.28 -5.70 20.87
C MET A 246 5.00 -5.00 19.54
N PHE A 247 5.53 -5.48 18.41
CA PHE A 247 5.33 -4.88 17.09
C PHE A 247 5.40 -5.97 16.00
N ASP A 248 4.43 -6.01 15.09
CA ASP A 248 4.31 -7.04 14.04
C ASP A 248 4.47 -8.47 14.59
N GLY A 249 3.87 -8.74 15.76
CA GLY A 249 3.93 -10.03 16.44
C GLY A 249 5.27 -10.38 17.09
N ARG A 250 6.22 -9.43 17.26
CA ARG A 250 7.51 -9.65 17.93
C ARG A 250 7.88 -8.59 18.98
N ILE A 251 8.67 -8.97 19.98
CA ILE A 251 9.21 -8.03 20.97
C ILE A 251 10.40 -7.29 20.34
N VAL A 252 10.25 -6.00 20.09
CA VAL A 252 11.32 -5.08 19.72
C VAL A 252 12.08 -4.71 20.99
N GLN A 253 13.34 -5.11 21.05
CA GLN A 253 14.19 -4.98 22.23
C GLN A 253 14.61 -3.52 22.47
N LEU A 254 14.61 -3.11 23.75
CA LEU A 254 15.11 -1.81 24.20
C LEU A 254 16.55 -1.56 23.72
N GLY A 255 16.81 -0.32 23.28
CA GLY A 255 18.14 0.12 22.86
C GLY A 255 18.48 -0.15 21.38
N THR A 256 17.59 -0.80 20.63
CA THR A 256 17.73 -0.87 19.17
C THR A 256 17.32 0.46 18.51
N PRO A 257 17.91 0.84 17.35
CA PRO A 257 17.48 2.03 16.62
C PRO A 257 15.99 2.01 16.25
N PHE A 258 15.44 0.82 15.99
CA PHE A 258 14.02 0.64 15.69
C PHE A 258 13.12 0.85 16.92
N TYR A 259 13.56 0.40 18.11
CA TYR A 259 12.86 0.71 19.37
C TYR A 259 12.71 2.22 19.58
N GLY A 260 13.77 3.00 19.33
CA GLY A 260 13.72 4.46 19.45
C GLY A 260 12.72 5.11 18.49
N LEU A 261 12.56 4.57 17.29
CA LEU A 261 11.54 5.00 16.33
C LEU A 261 10.13 4.69 16.86
N LEU A 262 9.87 3.45 17.31
CA LEU A 262 8.56 3.05 17.84
C LEU A 262 8.18 3.80 19.11
N ASN A 263 9.12 3.99 20.04
CA ASN A 263 8.86 4.75 21.26
C ASN A 263 8.42 6.19 20.96
N ASN A 264 9.13 6.87 20.06
CA ASN A 264 8.75 8.22 19.64
C ASN A 264 7.41 8.24 18.91
N LEU A 265 7.08 7.20 18.15
CA LEU A 265 5.79 7.08 17.48
C LEU A 265 4.64 6.99 18.50
N MET A 266 4.81 6.16 19.53
CA MET A 266 3.82 6.01 20.61
C MET A 266 3.66 7.27 21.47
N GLU A 267 4.68 8.13 21.59
CA GLU A 267 4.60 9.40 22.32
C GLU A 267 3.80 10.48 21.59
N VAL A 268 3.66 10.37 20.26
CA VAL A 268 2.98 11.37 19.41
C VAL A 268 1.54 10.96 19.08
N TRP A 269 1.15 9.73 19.43
CA TRP A 269 -0.20 9.20 19.24
C TRP A 269 -1.25 9.78 20.19
#